data_AF-A0A8K0E724-F1
#
_entry.id   AF-A0A8K0E724-F1
#
_cell.length_a   1.000
_cell.length_b   1.000
_cell.length_c   1.000
_cell.angle_alpha   90.00
_cell.angle_beta   90.00
_cell.angle_gamma   90.00
#
_symmetry.space_group_name_H-M   'P 1'
#
loop_
_entity.id
_entity.type
_entity.pdbx_description
1 polymer ?
#
loop_
_entity_poly.entity_id
_entity_poly.type
_entity_poly.pdbx_seq_one_letter_code
_entity_poly.pdbx_strand_id
1 'polypeptide(L)'
;MGSFEEEKLIEMVHDFMEYSESSPRRPLFSSSSNRLPLNNQTQYFTLQDILRSGAEYEADHQVLEIILNHLRNKRVLEKTSGVKKWLVMRLKMDGYNASLSQSSWVTSFGCPAGEYEYIEVMVEDQDSEPTRLVVDIDFKSQFELARPTPAYKQLTDTLPSIFVGTEDKLIKIISILCSEAKQSLKERGLHLPPWRTTSYMQSKWLSSSHNKDLNNFVGLKKKENNKEVKISANGFTKWVPPNPIVKPKRRDLGGDGSSGLSSQFSNMRINCC
;
A
#
# COMPACT_ATOMS: atom_id res chain seq x y z
N MET A 1 20.07 -19.22 -19.03
CA MET A 1 19.83 -18.81 -17.63
C MET A 1 18.63 -17.83 -17.55
N GLY A 2 17.50 -18.12 -18.24
CA GLY A 2 16.31 -17.25 -18.21
C GLY A 2 14.96 -17.99 -18.06
N SER A 3 14.95 -19.33 -18.11
CA SER A 3 13.73 -20.15 -18.14
C SER A 3 12.86 -20.02 -16.89
N PHE A 4 13.48 -20.03 -15.71
CA PHE A 4 12.74 -20.11 -14.45
C PHE A 4 12.01 -18.82 -14.08
N GLU A 5 12.59 -17.67 -14.43
CA GLU A 5 11.98 -16.36 -14.20
C GLU A 5 10.85 -16.10 -15.21
N GLU A 6 11.01 -16.58 -16.45
CA GLU A 6 10.01 -16.51 -17.51
C GLU A 6 8.81 -17.41 -17.23
N GLU A 7 9.04 -18.65 -16.79
CA GLU A 7 7.98 -19.59 -16.38
C GLU A 7 7.15 -19.05 -15.21
N LYS A 8 7.80 -18.45 -14.21
CA LYS A 8 7.11 -17.79 -13.08
C LYS A 8 6.29 -16.57 -13.53
N LEU A 9 6.78 -15.82 -14.52
CA LEU A 9 6.06 -14.70 -15.12
C LEU A 9 4.83 -15.17 -15.90
N ILE A 10 4.96 -16.26 -16.66
CA ILE A 10 3.86 -16.89 -17.41
C ILE A 10 2.81 -17.43 -16.45
N GLU A 11 3.22 -18.07 -15.35
CA GLU A 11 2.31 -18.56 -14.30
C GLU A 11 1.53 -17.40 -13.65
N MET A 12 2.21 -16.31 -13.29
CA MET A 12 1.53 -15.11 -12.75
C MET A 12 0.54 -14.47 -13.73
N VAL A 13 0.81 -14.53 -15.04
CA VAL A 13 -0.11 -14.04 -16.09
C VAL A 13 -1.29 -14.99 -16.28
N HIS A 14 -1.06 -16.31 -16.21
CA HIS A 14 -2.13 -17.30 -16.29
C HIS A 14 -3.08 -17.23 -15.09
N ASP A 15 -2.54 -17.09 -13.88
CA ASP A 15 -3.33 -16.89 -12.65
C ASP A 15 -4.21 -15.63 -12.73
N PHE A 16 -3.69 -14.56 -13.34
CA PHE A 16 -4.46 -13.34 -13.57
C PHE A 16 -5.67 -13.58 -14.47
N MET A 17 -5.52 -14.41 -15.51
CA MET A 17 -6.59 -14.74 -16.44
C MET A 17 -7.60 -15.71 -15.81
N GLU A 18 -7.13 -16.81 -15.19
CA GLU A 18 -8.00 -17.87 -14.66
C GLU A 18 -8.80 -17.48 -13.40
N TYR A 19 -8.25 -16.65 -12.51
CA TYR A 19 -8.99 -16.16 -11.35
C TYR A 19 -10.28 -15.39 -11.73
N SER A 20 -10.36 -14.91 -12.98
CA SER A 20 -11.50 -14.14 -13.48
C SER A 20 -12.58 -14.94 -14.21
N GLU A 21 -12.29 -16.19 -14.61
CA GLU A 21 -13.20 -16.99 -15.44
C GLU A 21 -14.17 -17.89 -14.66
N SER A 22 -14.03 -17.99 -13.34
CA SER A 22 -14.98 -18.69 -12.46
C SER A 22 -16.26 -17.85 -12.20
N SER A 23 -16.95 -17.40 -13.25
CA SER A 23 -18.29 -16.82 -13.10
C SER A 23 -19.19 -17.10 -14.31
N PRO A 24 -20.49 -17.39 -14.11
CA PRO A 24 -21.36 -17.90 -15.17
C PRO A 24 -21.66 -16.87 -16.26
N ARG A 25 -21.98 -17.38 -17.45
CA ARG A 25 -22.34 -16.63 -18.67
C ARG A 25 -23.47 -15.61 -18.42
N ARG A 26 -23.32 -14.47 -19.13
CA ARG A 26 -24.12 -13.22 -19.09
C ARG A 26 -25.64 -13.44 -19.22
N PRO A 27 -26.50 -12.69 -18.51
CA PRO A 27 -27.88 -12.48 -18.93
C PRO A 27 -27.95 -11.39 -20.01
N LEU A 28 -28.88 -11.56 -20.96
CA LEU A 28 -29.26 -10.55 -21.93
C LEU A 28 -29.94 -9.35 -21.25
N PHE A 29 -29.74 -8.18 -21.87
CA PHE A 29 -30.27 -6.87 -21.48
C PHE A 29 -31.74 -6.90 -21.06
N SER A 30 -32.06 -6.20 -19.96
CA SER A 30 -33.41 -5.76 -19.63
C SER A 30 -33.40 -4.31 -19.16
N SER A 31 -34.48 -3.61 -19.50
CA SER A 31 -34.64 -2.17 -19.66
C SER A 31 -34.32 -1.30 -18.45
N SER A 32 -33.87 -0.08 -18.75
CA SER A 32 -33.55 1.01 -17.84
C SER A 32 -34.52 1.17 -16.67
N SER A 33 -34.00 0.96 -15.46
CA SER A 33 -34.53 1.51 -14.22
C SER A 33 -33.38 2.18 -13.49
N ASN A 34 -33.47 3.50 -13.28
CA ASN A 34 -32.45 4.32 -12.61
C ASN A 34 -32.32 4.04 -11.09
N ARG A 35 -32.65 2.83 -10.63
CA ARG A 35 -32.47 2.44 -9.23
C ARG A 35 -31.15 1.73 -9.06
N LEU A 36 -30.27 2.31 -8.25
CA LEU A 36 -29.06 1.63 -7.78
C LEU A 36 -29.47 0.29 -7.14
N PRO A 37 -28.75 -0.81 -7.41
CA PRO A 37 -28.98 -2.09 -6.75
C PRO A 37 -29.03 -1.92 -5.22
N LEU A 38 -30.00 -2.54 -4.55
CA LEU A 38 -30.20 -2.41 -3.09
C LEU A 38 -28.92 -2.69 -2.29
N ASN A 39 -28.08 -3.62 -2.77
CA ASN A 39 -26.79 -3.94 -2.17
C ASN A 39 -25.84 -2.72 -2.10
N ASN A 40 -25.77 -1.92 -3.16
CA ASN A 40 -24.85 -0.79 -3.25
C ASN A 40 -25.22 0.31 -2.24
N GLN A 41 -26.52 0.45 -1.98
CA GLN A 41 -27.03 1.39 -1.00
C GLN A 41 -26.72 0.93 0.44
N THR A 42 -26.80 -0.38 0.72
CA THR A 42 -26.38 -0.94 2.00
C THR A 42 -24.89 -0.71 2.25
N GLN A 43 -24.03 -1.00 1.26
CA GLN A 43 -22.58 -0.80 1.39
C GLN A 43 -22.23 0.67 1.65
N TYR A 44 -22.94 1.60 1.03
CA TYR A 44 -22.78 3.03 1.28
C TYR A 44 -23.08 3.40 2.73
N PHE A 45 -24.21 2.96 3.27
CA PHE A 45 -24.55 3.25 4.66
C PHE A 45 -23.61 2.56 5.65
N THR A 46 -23.19 1.32 5.36
CA THR A 46 -22.19 0.62 6.16
C THR A 46 -20.85 1.37 6.16
N LEU A 47 -20.36 1.83 5.01
CA LEU A 47 -19.12 2.61 4.92
C LEU A 47 -19.24 3.93 5.69
N GLN A 48 -20.37 4.62 5.55
CA GLN A 48 -20.68 5.85 6.28
C GLN A 48 -20.75 5.66 7.79
N ASP A 49 -21.27 4.52 8.23
CA ASP A 49 -21.28 4.15 9.64
C ASP A 49 -19.84 3.93 10.11
N ILE A 50 -19.06 3.07 9.46
CA ILE A 50 -17.66 2.80 9.85
C ILE A 50 -16.81 4.08 9.89
N LEU A 51 -17.00 5.02 8.95
CA LEU A 51 -16.27 6.28 8.94
C LEU A 51 -16.63 7.17 10.15
N ARG A 52 -17.86 7.05 10.66
CA ARG A 52 -18.44 7.88 11.73
C ARG A 52 -18.45 7.20 13.10
N SER A 53 -18.41 5.88 13.16
CA SER A 53 -18.61 5.09 14.37
C SER A 53 -17.29 4.49 14.86
N GLY A 54 -17.04 4.63 16.16
CA GLY A 54 -15.90 4.03 16.86
C GLY A 54 -15.80 4.54 18.30
N ALA A 55 -15.41 3.68 19.24
CA ALA A 55 -15.06 4.10 20.61
C ALA A 55 -13.89 5.11 20.61
N GLU A 56 -13.10 5.08 19.54
CA GLU A 56 -11.91 5.88 19.32
C GLU A 56 -12.15 7.04 18.34
N TYR A 57 -13.42 7.31 18.00
CA TYR A 57 -13.79 8.41 17.10
C TYR A 57 -13.20 9.76 17.58
N GLU A 58 -13.16 9.97 18.89
CA GLU A 58 -12.57 11.17 19.49
C GLU A 58 -11.06 11.27 19.22
N ALA A 59 -10.32 10.17 19.35
CA ALA A 59 -8.89 10.12 19.07
C ALA A 59 -8.60 10.31 17.57
N ASP A 60 -9.37 9.65 16.70
CA ASP A 60 -9.30 9.83 15.24
C ASP A 60 -9.51 11.30 14.86
N HIS A 61 -10.56 11.92 15.41
CA HIS A 61 -10.95 13.29 15.10
C HIS A 61 -9.91 14.31 15.58
N GLN A 62 -9.41 14.14 16.81
CA GLN A 62 -8.38 15.02 17.37
C GLN A 62 -7.09 14.98 16.53
N VAL A 63 -6.59 13.79 16.21
CA VAL A 63 -5.38 13.64 15.39
C VAL A 63 -5.61 14.21 13.98
N LEU A 64 -6.78 13.96 13.38
CA LEU A 64 -7.13 14.52 12.08
C LEU A 64 -7.16 16.06 12.09
N GLU A 65 -7.74 16.68 13.11
CA GLU A 65 -7.82 18.14 13.23
C GLU A 65 -6.43 18.78 13.29
N ILE A 66 -5.53 18.20 14.09
CA ILE A 66 -4.14 18.66 14.21
C ILE A 66 -3.41 18.54 12.87
N ILE A 67 -3.57 17.41 12.18
CA ILE A 67 -2.97 17.20 10.86
C ILE A 67 -3.47 18.25 9.88
N LEU A 68 -4.78 18.50 9.82
CA LEU A 68 -5.36 19.50 8.94
C LEU A 68 -4.85 20.91 9.23
N ASN A 69 -4.71 21.26 10.51
CA ASN A 69 -4.14 22.55 10.92
C ASN A 69 -2.69 22.71 10.45
N HIS A 70 -1.86 21.67 10.62
CA HIS A 70 -0.47 21.69 10.13
C HIS A 70 -0.41 21.83 8.61
N LEU A 71 -1.18 21.03 7.88
CA LEU A 71 -1.18 21.06 6.42
C LEU A 71 -1.65 22.41 5.86
N ARG A 72 -2.65 23.04 6.50
CA ARG A 72 -3.12 24.39 6.14
C ARG A 72 -2.05 25.46 6.35
N ASN A 73 -1.22 25.31 7.39
CA ASN A 73 -0.18 26.28 7.74
C ASN A 73 1.18 26.01 7.05
N LYS A 74 1.29 24.94 6.25
CA LYS A 74 2.51 24.57 5.54
C LYS A 74 2.80 25.55 4.40
N ARG A 75 3.83 26.38 4.56
CA ARG A 75 4.15 27.48 3.62
C ARG A 75 4.94 27.07 2.35
N VAL A 76 5.34 25.80 2.18
CA VAL A 76 6.19 25.35 1.05
C VAL A 76 5.80 23.95 0.55
N LEU A 77 5.77 23.79 -0.77
CA LEU A 77 5.48 22.55 -1.50
C LEU A 77 6.73 21.66 -1.59
N GLU A 78 6.68 20.48 -0.98
CA GLU A 78 7.70 19.44 -1.12
C GLU A 78 7.02 18.15 -1.60
N LYS A 79 7.82 17.21 -2.13
CA LYS A 79 7.38 15.85 -2.49
C LYS A 79 6.61 15.18 -1.34
N THR A 80 5.69 14.28 -1.64
CA THR A 80 4.79 13.63 -0.66
C THR A 80 5.52 12.94 0.50
N SER A 81 6.67 12.30 0.25
CA SER A 81 7.51 11.71 1.31
C SER A 81 8.13 12.76 2.24
N GLY A 82 8.40 13.97 1.74
CA GLY A 82 8.78 15.13 2.56
C GLY A 82 7.64 15.61 3.44
N VAL A 83 6.40 15.60 2.91
CA VAL A 83 5.20 15.98 3.68
C VAL A 83 4.97 15.04 4.86
N LYS A 84 5.07 13.72 4.67
CA LYS A 84 4.88 12.75 5.76
C LYS A 84 5.91 12.92 6.88
N LYS A 85 7.20 13.03 6.52
CA LYS A 85 8.29 13.29 7.48
C LYS A 85 8.11 14.60 8.24
N TRP A 86 7.75 15.66 7.52
CA TRP A 86 7.46 16.96 8.12
C TRP A 86 6.28 16.89 9.09
N LEU A 87 5.22 16.16 8.73
CA LEU A 87 4.06 15.99 9.58
C LEU A 87 4.39 15.21 10.86
N VAL A 88 5.17 14.12 10.75
CA VAL A 88 5.69 13.39 11.92
C VAL A 88 6.49 14.31 12.84
N MET A 89 7.36 15.15 12.28
CA MET A 89 8.12 16.13 13.06
C MET A 89 7.19 17.10 13.80
N ARG A 90 6.15 17.61 13.14
CA ARG A 90 5.17 18.53 13.74
C ARG A 90 4.35 17.88 14.85
N LEU A 91 3.84 16.67 14.61
CA LEU A 91 3.11 15.91 15.62
C LEU A 91 3.97 15.65 16.86
N LYS A 92 5.25 15.29 16.69
CA LYS A 92 6.19 15.14 17.81
C LYS A 92 6.42 16.44 18.58
N MET A 93 6.50 17.59 17.90
CA MET A 93 6.64 18.90 18.55
C MET A 93 5.41 19.26 19.41
N ASP A 94 4.24 18.78 19.00
CA ASP A 94 2.99 18.96 19.73
C ASP A 94 2.78 17.92 20.85
N GLY A 95 3.74 16.99 21.03
CA GLY A 95 3.74 15.99 22.10
C GLY A 95 3.16 14.63 21.73
N TYR A 96 2.77 14.40 20.47
CA TYR A 96 2.24 13.11 20.02
C TYR A 96 3.36 12.10 19.76
N ASN A 97 3.13 10.84 20.13
CA ASN A 97 3.99 9.72 19.76
C ASN A 97 3.71 9.28 18.31
N ALA A 98 4.25 10.04 17.36
CA ALA A 98 4.11 9.78 15.92
C ALA A 98 5.39 9.20 15.33
N SER A 99 5.27 8.30 14.35
CA SER A 99 6.42 7.77 13.60
C SER A 99 6.05 7.52 12.14
N LEU A 100 7.09 7.39 11.30
CA LEU A 100 6.92 7.00 9.91
C LEU A 100 7.06 5.48 9.84
N SER A 101 5.99 4.81 9.41
CA SER A 101 5.94 3.37 9.29
C SER A 101 5.98 2.98 7.82
N GLN A 102 6.82 1.99 7.52
CA GLN A 102 6.94 1.42 6.19
C GLN A 102 6.57 -0.06 6.24
N SER A 103 5.61 -0.45 5.41
CA SER A 103 5.29 -1.84 5.14
C SER A 103 6.05 -2.28 3.88
N SER A 104 6.47 -3.55 3.87
CA SER A 104 7.05 -4.19 2.69
C SER A 104 6.60 -5.64 2.67
N TRP A 105 6.04 -6.09 1.55
CA TRP A 105 5.59 -7.46 1.40
C TRP A 105 6.21 -8.09 0.16
N VAL A 106 6.53 -9.37 0.28
CA VAL A 106 7.06 -10.18 -0.82
C VAL A 106 5.95 -10.66 -1.73
N THR A 107 6.30 -10.97 -2.97
CA THR A 107 5.35 -11.57 -3.92
C THR A 107 4.81 -12.88 -3.36
N SER A 108 3.49 -13.01 -3.33
CA SER A 108 2.76 -14.24 -3.04
C SER A 108 1.71 -14.49 -4.13
N PHE A 109 1.03 -15.64 -4.10
CA PHE A 109 0.00 -15.98 -5.09
C PHE A 109 -1.05 -14.87 -5.20
N GLY A 110 -1.12 -14.21 -6.37
CA GLY A 110 -2.04 -13.11 -6.66
C GLY A 110 -1.74 -11.78 -5.96
N CYS A 111 -0.62 -11.64 -5.25
CA CYS A 111 -0.21 -10.40 -4.58
C CYS A 111 1.25 -10.04 -4.97
N PRO A 112 1.46 -9.09 -5.90
CA PRO A 112 2.81 -8.66 -6.26
C PRO A 112 3.49 -7.97 -5.08
N ALA A 113 4.81 -8.09 -5.02
CA ALA A 113 5.61 -7.38 -4.03
C ALA A 113 5.38 -5.86 -4.11
N GLY A 114 5.50 -5.20 -2.96
CA GLY A 114 5.38 -3.76 -2.86
C GLY A 114 5.87 -3.25 -1.52
N GLU A 115 5.97 -1.93 -1.46
CA GLU A 115 6.26 -1.18 -0.26
C GLU A 115 5.30 -0.01 -0.15
N TYR A 116 5.00 0.40 1.07
CA TYR A 116 4.15 1.55 1.31
C TYR A 116 4.55 2.27 2.59
N GLU A 117 4.54 3.59 2.53
CA GLU A 117 4.89 4.45 3.66
C GLU A 117 3.62 5.14 4.17
N TYR A 118 3.41 5.11 5.48
CA TYR A 118 2.30 5.77 6.16
C TYR A 118 2.79 6.32 7.50
N ILE A 119 1.94 7.06 8.20
CA ILE A 119 2.24 7.60 9.52
C ILE A 119 1.51 6.77 10.56
N GLU A 120 2.18 6.52 11.67
CA GLU A 120 1.62 5.82 12.82
C GLU A 120 1.62 6.76 14.02
N VAL A 121 0.51 6.80 14.76
CA VAL A 121 0.37 7.60 15.97
C VAL A 121 -0.10 6.69 17.10
N MET A 122 0.66 6.63 18.19
CA MET A 122 0.24 5.96 19.42
C MET A 122 -0.49 6.96 20.29
N VAL A 123 -1.76 6.67 20.59
CA VAL A 123 -2.58 7.46 21.51
C VAL A 123 -2.65 6.72 22.83
N GLU A 124 -2.17 7.36 23.89
CA GLU A 124 -2.27 6.84 25.25
C GLU A 124 -3.65 7.18 25.81
N ASP A 125 -4.35 6.18 26.35
CA ASP A 125 -5.54 6.37 27.16
C ASP A 125 -5.16 6.10 28.62
N GLN A 126 -5.71 6.87 29.57
CA GLN A 126 -5.29 6.80 30.97
C GLN A 126 -5.63 5.45 31.62
N ASP A 127 -6.65 4.77 31.09
CA ASP A 127 -7.20 3.53 31.66
C ASP A 127 -7.08 2.32 30.72
N SER A 128 -6.45 2.46 29.54
CA SER A 128 -6.36 1.41 28.52
C SER A 128 -4.98 1.32 27.86
N GLU A 129 -4.72 0.19 27.21
CA GLU A 129 -3.51 -0.01 26.40
C GLU A 129 -3.41 1.05 25.29
N PRO A 130 -2.19 1.52 24.96
CA PRO A 130 -2.00 2.54 23.95
C PRO A 130 -2.53 2.06 22.60
N THR A 131 -3.38 2.88 22.00
CA THR A 131 -4.07 2.57 20.76
C THR A 131 -3.25 3.06 19.57
N ARG A 132 -3.05 2.18 18.59
CA ARG A 132 -2.32 2.47 17.36
C ARG A 132 -3.26 3.00 16.29
N LEU A 133 -3.03 4.25 15.87
CA LEU A 133 -3.72 4.87 14.74
C LEU A 133 -2.85 4.87 13.49
N VAL A 134 -3.45 4.47 12.37
CA VAL A 134 -2.88 4.57 11.03
C VAL A 134 -3.32 5.89 10.41
N VAL A 135 -2.35 6.65 9.93
CA VAL A 135 -2.55 7.94 9.26
C VAL A 135 -2.04 7.86 7.83
N ASP A 136 -2.94 8.07 6.87
CA ASP A 136 -2.60 8.15 5.45
C ASP A 136 -3.14 9.44 4.83
N ILE A 137 -2.23 10.32 4.43
CA ILE A 137 -2.55 11.66 3.90
C ILE A 137 -3.04 11.65 2.44
N ASP A 138 -2.99 10.50 1.77
CA ASP A 138 -3.43 10.34 0.38
C ASP A 138 -4.29 9.07 0.22
N PHE A 139 -5.19 8.86 1.17
CA PHE A 139 -5.96 7.62 1.30
C PHE A 139 -6.96 7.42 0.16
N LYS A 140 -7.73 8.46 -0.18
CA LYS A 140 -8.78 8.40 -1.22
C LYS A 140 -8.23 7.99 -2.59
N SER A 141 -7.06 8.51 -2.97
CA SER A 141 -6.43 8.19 -4.27
C SER A 141 -6.09 6.69 -4.40
N GLN A 142 -5.85 6.02 -3.27
CA GLN A 142 -5.55 4.59 -3.24
C GLN A 142 -6.73 3.72 -3.71
N PHE A 143 -7.92 4.28 -3.91
CA PHE A 143 -9.11 3.54 -4.36
C PHE A 143 -9.65 4.04 -5.72
N GLU A 144 -8.93 4.88 -6.45
CA GLU A 144 -9.39 5.37 -7.75
C GLU A 144 -9.41 4.26 -8.83
N LEU A 145 -10.43 4.28 -9.70
CA LEU A 145 -10.54 3.37 -10.84
C LEU A 145 -10.64 4.16 -12.15
N ALA A 146 -10.13 3.59 -13.24
CA ALA A 146 -10.15 4.25 -14.54
C ALA A 146 -11.58 4.39 -15.14
N ARG A 147 -12.52 3.50 -14.78
CA ARG A 147 -13.90 3.50 -15.28
C ARG A 147 -14.87 3.06 -14.18
N PRO A 148 -15.06 3.84 -13.10
CA PRO A 148 -15.92 3.40 -12.01
C PRO A 148 -17.38 3.32 -12.48
N THR A 149 -18.14 2.40 -11.89
CA THR A 149 -19.61 2.47 -11.94
C THR A 149 -20.09 3.64 -11.08
N PRO A 150 -21.28 4.19 -11.33
CA PRO A 150 -21.82 5.27 -10.50
C PRO A 150 -21.91 4.91 -9.01
N ALA A 151 -22.25 3.65 -8.72
CA ALA A 151 -22.29 3.11 -7.37
C ALA A 151 -20.92 3.13 -6.68
N TYR A 152 -19.88 2.63 -7.37
CA TYR A 152 -18.51 2.67 -6.83
C TYR A 152 -18.04 4.10 -6.62
N LYS A 153 -18.34 4.98 -7.58
CA LYS A 153 -17.99 6.40 -7.48
C LYS A 153 -18.60 7.04 -6.23
N GLN A 154 -19.87 6.74 -5.93
CA GLN A 154 -20.55 7.23 -4.73
C GLN A 154 -19.83 6.81 -3.44
N LEU A 155 -19.31 5.59 -3.37
CA LEU A 155 -18.53 5.11 -2.23
C LEU A 155 -17.20 5.87 -2.12
N THR A 156 -16.44 5.94 -3.21
CA THR A 156 -15.14 6.65 -3.20
C THR A 156 -15.28 8.14 -2.93
N ASP A 157 -16.39 8.76 -3.33
CA ASP A 157 -16.64 10.18 -3.09
C ASP A 157 -16.78 10.50 -1.60
N THR A 158 -17.25 9.54 -0.80
CA THR A 158 -17.37 9.68 0.67
C THR A 158 -16.08 9.43 1.44
N LEU A 159 -15.04 8.87 0.81
CA LEU A 159 -13.79 8.60 1.50
C LEU A 159 -13.07 9.90 1.86
N PRO A 160 -12.48 9.96 3.06
CA PRO A 160 -11.66 11.10 3.42
C PRO A 160 -10.36 11.08 2.62
N SER A 161 -9.88 12.26 2.21
CA SER A 161 -8.56 12.40 1.58
C SER A 161 -7.44 11.98 2.53
N ILE A 162 -7.60 12.32 3.82
CA ILE A 162 -6.70 11.93 4.90
C ILE A 162 -7.44 10.93 5.79
N PHE A 163 -6.94 9.71 5.85
CA PHE A 163 -7.44 8.71 6.78
C PHE A 163 -6.71 8.80 8.11
N VAL A 164 -7.48 8.72 9.19
CA VAL A 164 -7.01 8.49 10.56
C VAL A 164 -7.94 7.44 11.16
N GLY A 165 -7.39 6.36 11.69
CA GLY A 165 -8.15 5.30 12.30
C GLY A 165 -7.33 4.06 12.64
N THR A 166 -7.94 3.12 13.35
CA THR A 166 -7.32 1.83 13.66
C THR A 166 -7.18 0.92 12.47
N GLU A 167 -6.34 -0.10 12.65
CA GLU A 167 -6.25 -1.24 11.74
C GLU A 167 -7.60 -1.90 11.48
N ASP A 168 -8.43 -2.11 12.52
CA ASP A 168 -9.75 -2.72 12.38
C ASP A 168 -10.69 -1.89 11.51
N LYS A 169 -10.71 -0.57 11.73
CA LYS A 169 -11.50 0.37 10.91
C LYS A 169 -11.02 0.31 9.46
N LEU A 170 -9.70 0.34 9.26
CA LEU A 170 -9.07 0.28 7.95
C LEU A 170 -9.37 -1.03 7.20
N ILE A 171 -9.29 -2.17 7.88
CA ILE A 171 -9.62 -3.51 7.35
C ILE A 171 -11.05 -3.54 6.82
N LYS A 172 -12.01 -3.02 7.59
CA LYS A 172 -13.43 -2.98 7.21
C LYS A 172 -13.64 -2.11 5.96
N ILE A 173 -13.03 -0.92 5.93
CA ILE A 173 -13.11 -0.01 4.77
C ILE A 173 -12.51 -0.67 3.52
N ILE A 174 -11.31 -1.26 3.62
CA ILE A 174 -10.65 -1.94 2.50
C ILE A 174 -11.52 -3.09 1.98
N SER A 175 -12.12 -3.89 2.87
CA SER A 175 -12.97 -5.01 2.49
C SER A 175 -14.16 -4.57 1.62
N ILE A 176 -14.89 -3.54 2.05
CA ILE A 176 -16.02 -2.98 1.31
C ILE A 176 -15.56 -2.44 -0.05
N LEU A 177 -14.53 -1.59 -0.05
CA LEU A 177 -14.09 -0.93 -1.28
C LEU A 177 -13.49 -1.90 -2.30
N CYS A 178 -12.73 -2.91 -1.88
CA CYS A 178 -12.17 -3.89 -2.81
C CYS A 178 -13.26 -4.80 -3.41
N SER A 179 -14.27 -5.17 -2.61
CA SER A 179 -15.43 -5.92 -3.11
C SER A 179 -16.19 -5.12 -4.17
N GLU A 180 -16.49 -3.86 -3.88
CA GLU A 180 -17.22 -2.96 -4.79
C GLU A 180 -16.37 -2.59 -6.02
N ALA A 181 -15.04 -2.51 -5.88
CA ALA A 181 -14.12 -2.32 -7.00
C ALA A 181 -14.16 -3.52 -7.95
N LYS A 182 -14.15 -4.75 -7.41
CA LYS A 182 -14.27 -5.99 -8.20
C LYS A 182 -15.57 -6.00 -9.00
N GLN A 183 -16.70 -5.65 -8.35
CA GLN A 183 -17.99 -5.59 -9.02
C GLN A 183 -18.03 -4.51 -10.12
N SER A 184 -17.51 -3.32 -9.80
CA SER A 184 -17.41 -2.19 -10.72
C SER A 184 -16.61 -2.53 -11.98
N LEU A 185 -15.43 -3.14 -11.82
CA LEU A 185 -14.60 -3.55 -12.94
C LEU A 185 -15.26 -4.65 -13.76
N LYS A 186 -15.87 -5.65 -13.11
CA LYS A 186 -16.60 -6.73 -13.77
C LYS A 186 -17.75 -6.20 -14.65
N GLU A 187 -18.55 -5.27 -14.14
CA GLU A 187 -19.64 -4.63 -14.90
C GLU A 187 -19.13 -3.84 -16.12
N ARG A 188 -17.90 -3.34 -16.04
CA ARG A 188 -17.23 -2.62 -17.13
C ARG A 188 -16.43 -3.53 -18.06
N GLY A 189 -16.47 -4.85 -17.85
CA GLY A 189 -15.71 -5.82 -18.64
C GLY A 189 -14.20 -5.71 -18.44
N LEU A 190 -13.76 -5.23 -17.27
CA LEU A 190 -12.36 -5.10 -16.89
C LEU A 190 -12.00 -6.16 -15.83
N HIS A 191 -10.79 -6.69 -15.93
CA HIS A 191 -10.24 -7.59 -14.91
C HIS A 191 -9.81 -6.80 -13.67
N LEU A 192 -9.88 -7.44 -12.49
CA LEU A 192 -9.39 -6.87 -11.23
C LEU A 192 -7.86 -6.94 -11.22
N PRO A 193 -7.13 -5.82 -11.23
CA PRO A 193 -5.69 -5.87 -11.17
C PRO A 193 -5.22 -6.33 -9.78
N PRO A 194 -4.05 -6.98 -9.66
CA PRO A 194 -3.56 -7.54 -8.40
C PRO A 194 -3.47 -6.51 -7.26
N TRP A 195 -3.11 -5.26 -7.58
CA TRP A 195 -3.01 -4.16 -6.60
C TRP A 195 -4.36 -3.60 -6.13
N ARG A 196 -5.47 -4.10 -6.67
CA ARG A 196 -6.84 -3.77 -6.24
C ARG A 196 -7.50 -4.93 -5.48
N THR A 197 -6.76 -5.99 -5.18
CA THR A 197 -7.23 -7.06 -4.31
C THR A 197 -7.24 -6.62 -2.84
N THR A 198 -8.12 -7.22 -2.05
CA THR A 198 -8.19 -6.97 -0.59
C THR A 198 -6.86 -7.31 0.09
N SER A 199 -6.22 -8.42 -0.29
CA SER A 199 -4.95 -8.86 0.29
C SER A 199 -3.81 -7.87 0.01
N TYR A 200 -3.68 -7.40 -1.23
CA TYR A 200 -2.68 -6.40 -1.58
C TYR A 200 -2.93 -5.09 -0.82
N MET A 201 -4.18 -4.60 -0.83
CA MET A 201 -4.51 -3.34 -0.16
C MET A 201 -4.28 -3.43 1.35
N GLN A 202 -4.66 -4.52 2.01
CA GLN A 202 -4.35 -4.74 3.43
C GLN A 202 -2.84 -4.76 3.71
N SER A 203 -2.04 -5.39 2.84
CA SER A 203 -0.58 -5.48 3.01
C SER A 203 0.11 -4.11 3.09
N LYS A 204 -0.47 -3.09 2.43
CA LYS A 204 0.06 -1.71 2.44
C LYS A 204 0.12 -1.08 3.83
N TRP A 205 -0.77 -1.45 4.74
CA TRP A 205 -0.80 -0.82 6.07
C TRP A 205 -0.56 -1.83 7.20
N LEU A 206 -0.85 -3.12 6.98
CA LEU A 206 -0.87 -4.14 8.03
C LEU A 206 0.34 -5.08 8.01
N SER A 207 1.18 -5.05 6.97
CA SER A 207 2.39 -5.87 6.97
C SER A 207 3.35 -5.35 8.05
N SER A 208 3.79 -6.23 8.96
CA SER A 208 4.68 -5.89 10.08
C SER A 208 5.84 -5.00 9.61
N SER A 209 5.79 -3.74 10.01
CA SER A 209 6.86 -2.80 9.76
C SER A 209 8.10 -3.19 10.55
N HIS A 210 9.27 -3.20 9.92
CA HIS A 210 10.57 -3.43 10.56
C HIS A 210 11.04 -2.23 11.45
N ASN A 211 10.13 -1.54 12.15
CA ASN A 211 10.52 -0.42 13.00
C ASN A 211 10.93 -0.89 14.40
N LYS A 212 12.24 -1.08 14.60
CA LYS A 212 12.88 -1.41 15.89
C LYS A 212 12.99 -0.21 16.85
N ASP A 213 12.53 0.97 16.45
CA ASP A 213 12.87 2.22 17.13
C ASP A 213 11.89 2.64 18.26
N LEU A 214 10.81 1.90 18.50
CA LEU A 214 9.84 2.23 19.58
C LEU A 214 10.27 1.72 20.97
N ASN A 215 11.34 0.93 21.09
CA ASN A 215 11.78 0.36 22.37
C ASN A 215 12.73 1.25 23.20
N ASN A 216 13.06 2.46 22.74
CA ASN A 216 14.08 3.30 23.41
C ASN A 216 13.54 4.43 24.31
N PHE A 217 12.22 4.55 24.52
CA PHE A 217 11.66 5.61 25.36
C PHE A 217 11.13 5.15 26.74
N VAL A 218 10.97 3.84 26.96
CA VAL A 218 10.56 3.27 28.26
C VAL A 218 11.82 2.85 29.03
N GLY A 219 12.56 3.80 29.61
CA GLY A 219 13.81 3.43 30.25
C GLY A 219 14.61 4.48 31.01
N LEU A 220 14.01 5.56 31.53
CA LEU A 220 14.70 6.44 32.49
C LEU A 220 13.97 6.48 33.84
N LYS A 221 14.04 5.37 34.58
CA LYS A 221 14.00 5.42 36.05
C LYS A 221 15.37 5.03 36.60
N LYS A 222 16.04 6.04 37.14
CA LYS A 222 17.31 5.99 37.85
C LYS A 222 17.21 5.00 39.01
N LYS A 223 18.07 3.97 39.02
CA LYS A 223 18.53 3.32 40.26
C LYS A 223 20.02 3.02 40.09
N GLU A 224 20.82 3.84 40.76
CA GLU A 224 22.19 3.49 41.13
C GLU A 224 22.16 2.19 41.94
N ASN A 225 23.08 1.27 41.63
CA ASN A 225 23.84 0.51 42.61
C ASN A 225 24.97 -0.25 41.92
N ASN A 226 26.18 -0.01 42.41
CA ASN A 226 27.44 -0.61 42.00
C ASN A 226 27.41 -2.13 42.04
N LYS A 227 27.96 -2.79 41.01
CA LYS A 227 28.77 -4.03 41.10
C LYS A 227 29.48 -4.33 39.78
N GLU A 228 30.68 -4.86 39.94
CA GLU A 228 31.78 -4.93 38.97
C GLU A 228 31.52 -5.72 37.68
N VAL A 229 32.30 -5.31 36.69
CA VAL A 229 32.43 -5.80 35.32
C VAL A 229 32.97 -7.24 35.27
N LYS A 230 32.30 -8.12 34.52
CA LYS A 230 32.92 -9.25 33.81
C LYS A 230 32.39 -9.30 32.37
N ILE A 231 33.24 -8.87 31.43
CA ILE A 231 32.99 -8.97 29.99
C ILE A 231 33.30 -10.41 29.57
N SER A 232 32.28 -11.16 29.15
CA SER A 232 32.44 -12.40 28.39
C SER A 232 32.00 -12.13 26.96
N ALA A 233 32.97 -12.08 26.06
CA ALA A 233 32.75 -11.91 24.63
C ALA A 233 32.25 -13.23 24.03
N ASN A 234 31.13 -13.20 23.33
CA ASN A 234 30.82 -14.20 22.31
C ASN A 234 29.85 -13.65 21.25
N GLY A 235 30.32 -13.59 20.00
CA GLY A 235 29.49 -13.93 18.84
C GLY A 235 28.86 -12.83 17.99
N PHE A 236 29.62 -11.83 17.52
CA PHE A 236 29.19 -11.03 16.36
C PHE A 236 29.51 -11.78 15.06
N THR A 237 28.51 -12.39 14.42
CA THR A 237 28.63 -12.82 13.02
C THR A 237 28.37 -11.63 12.10
N LYS A 238 29.47 -11.05 11.62
CA LYS A 238 29.51 -9.96 10.63
C LYS A 238 29.06 -10.51 9.27
N TRP A 239 27.83 -10.23 8.87
CA TRP A 239 27.36 -10.53 7.51
C TRP A 239 27.96 -9.51 6.53
N VAL A 240 28.66 -10.00 5.50
CA VAL A 240 29.28 -9.18 4.44
C VAL A 240 28.62 -9.60 3.11
N PRO A 241 28.08 -8.68 2.31
CA PRO A 241 27.54 -9.02 1.00
C PRO A 241 28.67 -9.45 0.05
N PRO A 242 28.43 -10.41 -0.87
CA PRO A 242 29.43 -10.80 -1.85
C PRO A 242 29.70 -9.65 -2.83
N ASN A 243 30.99 -9.42 -3.12
CA ASN A 243 31.43 -8.45 -4.13
C ASN A 243 30.87 -8.82 -5.51
N PRO A 244 30.48 -7.84 -6.34
CA PRO A 244 30.05 -8.10 -7.71
C PRO A 244 31.22 -8.68 -8.51
N ILE A 245 30.99 -9.85 -9.14
CA ILE A 245 31.92 -10.49 -10.07
C ILE A 245 32.12 -9.57 -11.26
N VAL A 246 33.28 -8.92 -11.33
CA VAL A 246 33.72 -8.19 -12.52
C VAL A 246 34.06 -9.24 -13.58
N LYS A 247 33.24 -9.31 -14.65
CA LYS A 247 33.54 -10.14 -15.82
C LYS A 247 34.89 -9.70 -16.42
N PRO A 248 35.77 -10.62 -16.84
CA PRO A 248 37.04 -10.25 -17.41
C PRO A 248 36.87 -9.56 -18.75
N LYS A 249 37.53 -8.40 -18.88
CA LYS A 249 37.70 -7.60 -20.09
C LYS A 249 38.36 -8.46 -21.19
N ARG A 250 37.61 -8.84 -22.23
CA ARG A 250 38.20 -9.47 -23.42
C ARG A 250 39.01 -8.42 -24.18
N ARG A 251 40.21 -8.82 -24.58
CA ARG A 251 41.17 -8.06 -25.38
C ARG A 251 40.67 -7.99 -26.82
N ASP A 252 40.74 -6.81 -27.42
CA ASP A 252 40.66 -6.60 -28.86
C ASP A 252 41.83 -7.31 -29.54
N LEU A 253 41.51 -8.17 -30.51
CA LEU A 253 42.37 -8.50 -31.63
C LEU A 253 41.44 -8.59 -32.85
N GLY A 254 41.69 -7.72 -33.82
CA GLY A 254 40.94 -7.65 -35.06
C GLY A 254 41.23 -8.81 -36.01
N GLY A 255 40.43 -8.87 -37.09
CA GLY A 255 40.70 -9.68 -38.25
C GLY A 255 39.53 -10.55 -38.68
N ASP A 256 38.81 -10.06 -39.69
CA ASP A 256 38.18 -10.76 -40.81
C ASP A 256 37.42 -12.08 -40.57
N GLY A 257 36.12 -12.05 -40.84
CA GLY A 257 35.32 -13.25 -40.99
C GLY A 257 33.85 -12.91 -41.26
N SER A 258 33.39 -13.26 -42.45
CA SER A 258 32.12 -12.88 -43.05
C SER A 258 30.85 -13.38 -42.34
N SER A 259 29.75 -12.76 -42.78
CA SER A 259 28.41 -13.34 -43.05
C SER A 259 27.50 -13.74 -41.88
N GLY A 260 26.32 -13.08 -41.83
CA GLY A 260 25.16 -13.64 -41.13
C GLY A 260 24.03 -12.68 -40.73
N LEU A 261 23.38 -12.02 -41.69
CA LEU A 261 21.99 -11.51 -41.64
C LEU A 261 21.70 -10.27 -40.75
N SER A 262 21.75 -9.12 -41.43
CA SER A 262 20.98 -7.92 -41.12
C SER A 262 19.59 -7.98 -41.77
N SER A 263 18.67 -7.17 -41.24
CA SER A 263 17.42 -6.67 -41.84
C SER A 263 16.16 -7.53 -41.71
N GLN A 264 15.33 -7.26 -40.68
CA GLN A 264 13.87 -7.28 -40.78
C GLN A 264 13.21 -6.37 -39.71
N PHE A 265 13.40 -5.05 -39.80
CA PHE A 265 12.46 -4.08 -39.21
C PHE A 265 12.53 -2.78 -40.01
N SER A 266 11.90 -2.76 -41.18
CA SER A 266 11.56 -1.54 -41.93
C SER A 266 10.57 -1.91 -43.01
N ASN A 267 9.27 -1.99 -42.67
CA ASN A 267 8.14 -1.67 -43.56
C ASN A 267 6.81 -2.12 -42.94
N MET A 268 6.11 -1.21 -42.27
CA MET A 268 4.65 -1.23 -42.22
C MET A 268 4.15 0.21 -42.27
N ARG A 269 3.67 0.62 -43.45
CA ARG A 269 2.91 1.85 -43.64
C ARG A 269 1.48 1.62 -43.14
N ILE A 270 0.97 2.62 -42.42
CA ILE A 270 -0.42 2.73 -42.00
C ILE A 270 -1.22 3.20 -43.22
N ASN A 271 -2.18 2.39 -43.67
CA ASN A 271 -3.25 2.87 -44.57
C ASN A 271 -4.49 3.12 -43.72
N CYS A 272 -4.90 4.40 -43.66
CA CYS A 272 -6.23 4.79 -43.22
C CYS A 272 -7.21 4.62 -44.38
N CYS A 273 -8.34 3.97 -44.11
CA CYS A 273 -9.60 4.16 -44.83
C CYS A 273 -10.56 4.87 -43.87
#